data_AF-I2GKR3-F1
#
_entry.id   AF-I2GKR3-F1
#
_cell.length_a   1.000
_cell.length_b   1.000
_cell.length_c   1.000
_cell.angle_alpha   90.00
_cell.angle_beta   90.00
_cell.angle_gamma   90.00
#
_symmetry.space_group_name_H-M   'P 1'
#
loop_
_entity.id
_entity.type
_entity.pdbx_description
1 polymer ?
#
loop_
_entity_poly.entity_id
_entity_poly.type
_entity_poly.pdbx_seq_one_letter_code
_entity_poly.pdbx_strand_id
1 'polypeptide(L)'
;MTSSPVATNFSTMIRYALDLLTVEGFVACYEQHLAALGNKAAAYEETERTYETFFMKRRYADRDSFYTTLWRYNENKKVKAMDGFQ
;
A
#
# COMPACT_ATOMS: atom_id res chain seq x y z
N MET A 1 24.76 2.16 22.29
CA MET A 1 24.74 2.64 20.89
C MET A 1 23.48 3.47 20.71
N THR A 2 23.59 4.80 20.70
CA THR A 2 22.43 5.71 20.56
C THR A 2 22.15 5.92 19.08
N SER A 3 21.13 5.28 18.53
CA SER A 3 20.66 5.59 17.17
C SER A 3 20.10 7.00 17.16
N SER A 4 20.64 7.88 16.31
CA SER A 4 20.14 9.24 16.10
C SER A 4 18.69 9.21 15.62
N PRO A 5 17.78 10.05 16.16
CA PRO A 5 16.38 10.14 15.72
C PRO A 5 16.23 10.36 14.20
N VAL A 6 17.18 11.06 13.59
CA VAL A 6 17.23 11.30 12.14
C VAL A 6 17.45 10.01 11.35
N ALA A 7 18.35 9.15 11.83
CA ALA A 7 18.65 7.87 11.18
C ALA A 7 17.45 6.90 11.27
N THR A 8 16.73 6.93 12.40
CA THR A 8 15.49 6.16 12.58
C THR A 8 14.41 6.61 11.59
N ASN A 9 14.18 7.91 11.45
CA ASN A 9 13.17 8.44 10.53
C ASN A 9 13.48 8.13 9.06
N PHE A 10 14.75 8.24 8.66
CA PHE A 10 15.18 7.90 7.31
C PHE A 10 15.03 6.40 6.99
N SER A 11 15.39 5.52 7.94
CA SER A 11 15.22 4.08 7.76
C SER A 11 13.75 3.67 7.65
N THR A 12 12.88 4.27 8.47
CA THR A 12 11.42 4.05 8.40
C THR A 12 10.85 4.51 7.06
N MET A 13 11.29 5.66 6.56
CA MET A 13 10.85 6.17 5.26
C MET A 13 11.26 5.25 4.11
N ILE A 14 12.49 4.71 4.14
CA ILE A 14 12.95 3.74 3.14
C ILE A 14 12.11 2.46 3.20
N ARG A 15 11.86 1.92 4.40
CA ARG A 15 11.03 0.72 4.55
C ARG A 15 9.63 0.94 4.00
N TYR A 16 9.01 2.07 4.33
CA TYR A 16 7.70 2.43 3.82
C TYR A 16 7.69 2.53 2.28
N ALA A 17 8.70 3.16 1.68
CA ALA A 17 8.83 3.21 0.23
C ALA A 17 8.97 1.80 -0.38
N LEU A 18 9.80 0.94 0.21
CA LEU A 18 9.95 -0.45 -0.26
C LEU A 18 8.64 -1.25 -0.15
N ASP A 19 7.88 -1.09 0.94
CA ASP A 19 6.58 -1.73 1.10
C ASP A 19 5.60 -1.26 0.02
N LEU A 20 5.59 0.04 -0.29
CA LEU A 20 4.78 0.62 -1.36
C LEU A 20 5.08 0.08 -2.76
N LEU A 21 6.19 -0.64 -2.99
CA LEU A 21 6.46 -1.35 -4.26
C LEU A 21 5.70 -2.69 -4.35
N THR A 22 5.28 -3.26 -3.22
CA THR A 22 4.53 -4.52 -3.17
C THR A 22 3.02 -4.28 -3.30
N VAL A 23 2.27 -5.26 -3.80
CA VAL A 23 0.80 -5.13 -3.87
C VAL A 23 0.21 -4.97 -2.47
N GLU A 24 0.72 -5.74 -1.51
CA GLU A 24 0.28 -5.69 -0.11
C GLU A 24 0.50 -4.31 0.52
N GLY A 25 1.68 -3.71 0.39
CA GLY A 25 1.96 -2.40 0.96
C GLY A 25 1.15 -1.27 0.30
N PHE A 26 0.91 -1.36 -1.01
CA PHE A 26 0.02 -0.40 -1.69
C PHE A 26 -1.43 -0.56 -1.23
N VAL A 27 -1.93 -1.79 -1.08
CA VAL A 27 -3.27 -2.06 -0.55
C VAL A 27 -3.40 -1.56 0.89
N ALA A 28 -2.40 -1.79 1.74
CA ALA A 28 -2.39 -1.30 3.12
C ALA A 28 -2.45 0.24 3.18
N CYS A 29 -1.69 0.93 2.33
CA CYS A 29 -1.76 2.39 2.22
C CYS A 29 -3.14 2.86 1.74
N TYR A 30 -3.71 2.19 0.73
CA TYR A 30 -5.08 2.46 0.28
C TYR A 30 -6.12 2.28 1.40
N GLU A 31 -6.03 1.21 2.19
CA GLU A 31 -6.95 0.97 3.31
C GLU A 31 -6.85 2.06 4.39
N GLN A 32 -5.65 2.56 4.68
CA GLN A 32 -5.46 3.69 5.60
C GLN A 32 -6.11 4.96 5.07
N HIS A 33 -5.89 5.31 3.80
CA HIS A 33 -6.55 6.47 3.19
C HIS A 33 -8.05 6.28 3.08
N LEU A 34 -8.54 5.06 2.83
CA LEU A 34 -9.97 4.77 2.81
C LEU A 34 -10.60 4.94 4.19
N ALA A 35 -9.93 4.48 5.25
CA ALA A 35 -10.40 4.69 6.62
C ALA A 35 -10.45 6.17 6.98
N ALA A 36 -9.50 6.99 6.50
CA ALA A 36 -9.46 8.42 6.78
C ALA A 36 -10.47 9.23 5.95
N LEU A 37 -10.62 8.92 4.65
CA LEU A 37 -11.40 9.72 3.71
C LEU A 37 -12.83 9.22 3.51
N GLY A 38 -13.11 7.94 3.81
CA GLY A 38 -14.41 7.30 3.60
C GLY A 38 -14.84 7.16 2.15
N ASN A 39 -13.97 7.50 1.18
CA ASN A 39 -14.27 7.50 -0.25
C ASN A 39 -13.20 6.71 -1.02
N LYS A 40 -13.62 5.66 -1.73
CA LYS A 40 -12.71 4.77 -2.47
C LYS A 40 -11.92 5.47 -3.58
N ALA A 41 -12.56 6.36 -4.32
CA ALA A 41 -11.88 7.10 -5.39
C ALA A 41 -10.83 8.06 -4.81
N ALA A 42 -11.18 8.81 -3.77
CA ALA A 42 -10.24 9.72 -3.11
C ALA A 42 -9.07 8.96 -2.46
N ALA A 43 -9.36 7.83 -1.81
CA ALA A 43 -8.33 6.97 -1.23
C ALA A 43 -7.34 6.46 -2.26
N TYR A 44 -7.82 5.97 -3.40
CA TYR A 44 -6.96 5.53 -4.51
C TYR A 44 -6.06 6.67 -5.02
N GLU A 45 -6.63 7.86 -5.29
CA GLU A 45 -5.83 8.98 -5.80
C GLU A 45 -4.77 9.44 -4.79
N GLU A 46 -5.07 9.41 -3.49
CA GLU A 46 -4.09 9.76 -2.45
C GLU A 46 -2.99 8.71 -2.31
N THR A 47 -3.31 7.43 -2.43
CA THR A 47 -2.32 6.35 -2.47
C THR A 47 -1.40 6.48 -3.68
N GLU A 48 -1.96 6.77 -4.86
CA GLU A 48 -1.17 7.01 -6.07
C GLU A 48 -0.29 8.25 -5.94
N ARG A 49 -0.79 9.35 -5.35
CA ARG A 49 0.03 10.54 -5.07
C ARG A 49 1.18 10.24 -4.11
N THR A 50 0.91 9.43 -3.09
CA THR A 50 1.93 8.98 -2.13
C THR A 50 2.99 8.16 -2.85
N TYR A 51 2.58 7.19 -3.67
CA TYR A 51 3.49 6.39 -4.49
C TYR A 51 4.31 7.26 -5.47
N GLU A 52 3.67 8.20 -6.15
CA GLU A 52 4.32 9.14 -7.08
C GLU A 52 5.33 10.03 -6.38
N THR A 53 5.09 10.42 -5.13
CA THR A 53 6.07 11.18 -4.33
C THR A 53 7.39 10.42 -4.13
N PHE A 54 7.34 9.10 -4.00
CA PHE A 54 8.53 8.26 -3.83
C PHE A 54 9.17 7.83 -5.15
N PHE A 55 8.37 7.62 -6.20
CA PHE A 55 8.82 6.94 -7.42
C PHE A 55 8.69 7.77 -8.70
N MET A 56 8.17 8.99 -8.62
CA MET A 56 7.98 9.93 -9.73
C MET A 56 7.15 9.35 -10.89
N LYS A 57 6.26 8.41 -10.58
CA LYS A 57 5.35 7.75 -11.52
C LYS A 57 4.14 7.21 -10.79
N ARG A 58 3.05 6.99 -11.53
CA ARG A 58 1.90 6.22 -11.05
C ARG A 58 2.20 4.73 -11.02
N ARG A 59 1.56 4.01 -10.09
CA ARG A 59 1.69 2.56 -9.99
C ARG A 59 0.77 1.85 -10.95
N TYR A 60 -0.51 2.22 -10.93
CA TYR A 60 -1.53 1.67 -11.83
C TYR A 60 -1.89 2.67 -12.92
N ALA A 61 -2.19 2.17 -14.11
CA ALA A 61 -2.59 3.01 -15.24
C ALA A 61 -3.96 3.69 -14.98
N ASP A 62 -4.85 2.98 -14.29
CA ASP A 62 -6.20 3.42 -13.96
C ASP A 62 -6.73 2.71 -12.70
N ARG A 63 -7.88 3.18 -12.24
CA ARG A 63 -8.60 2.66 -11.07
C ARG A 63 -9.06 1.22 -11.24
N ASP A 64 -9.49 0.84 -12.43
CA ASP A 64 -10.07 -0.49 -12.68
C ASP A 64 -8.99 -1.58 -12.60
N SER A 65 -7.79 -1.28 -13.08
CA SER A 65 -6.59 -2.11 -12.95
C SER A 65 -6.21 -2.32 -11.49
N PHE A 66 -6.28 -1.25 -10.69
CA PHE A 66 -6.06 -1.35 -9.25
C PHE A 66 -7.15 -2.21 -8.57
N TYR A 67 -8.44 -1.94 -8.80
CA TYR A 67 -9.51 -2.70 -8.16
C TYR A 67 -9.55 -4.17 -8.57
N THR A 68 -9.18 -4.49 -9.81
CA THR A 68 -8.97 -5.87 -10.25
C THR A 68 -7.84 -6.53 -9.44
N THR A 69 -6.75 -5.81 -9.21
CA THR A 69 -5.62 -6.31 -8.40
C THR A 69 -6.03 -6.48 -6.94
N LEU A 70 -6.77 -5.52 -6.36
CA LEU A 70 -7.28 -5.56 -5.00
C LEU A 70 -8.22 -6.75 -4.79
N TRP A 71 -9.12 -7.01 -5.74
CA TRP A 71 -10.00 -8.18 -5.69
C TRP A 71 -9.20 -9.48 -5.67
N ARG A 72 -8.23 -9.65 -6.58
CA ARG A 72 -7.35 -10.83 -6.62
C ARG A 72 -6.55 -10.99 -5.34
N TYR A 73 -6.01 -9.90 -4.79
CA TYR A 73 -5.28 -9.90 -3.53
C TYR A 73 -6.15 -10.42 -2.38
N ASN A 74 -7.39 -9.92 -2.27
CA ASN A 74 -8.32 -10.32 -1.23
C ASN A 74 -8.77 -11.78 -1.36
N GLU A 75 -9.02 -12.27 -2.58
CA GLU A 75 -9.35 -13.68 -2.81
C GLU A 75 -8.19 -14.60 -2.41
N ASN A 76 -6.95 -14.27 -2.80
CA ASN A 76 -5.77 -15.04 -2.42
C ASN A 76 -5.55 -15.05 -0.90
N LYS A 77 -5.85 -13.94 -0.21
CA LYS A 77 -5.74 -13.84 1.25
C LYS A 77 -6.78 -14.74 1.95
N LYS A 78 -8.01 -14.82 1.41
CA LYS A 78 -9.04 -15.75 1.92
C LYS A 78 -8.63 -17.21 1.74
N VAL A 79 -8.14 -17.59 0.57
CA VAL A 79 -7.69 -18.97 0.29
C VAL A 79 -6.59 -19.38 1.28
N LYS A 80 -5.57 -18.55 1.47
CA LYS A 80 -4.50 -18.80 2.46
C LYS A 80 -5.02 -18.92 3.90
N ALA A 81 -6.05 -18.15 4.26
CA ALA A 81 -6.66 -18.25 5.57
C ALA A 81 -7.43 -19.57 5.75
N MET A 82 -7.95 -20.18 4.68
CA MET A 82 -8.65 -21.47 4.73
C MET A 82 -7.67 -22.65 4.76
N ASP A 83 -6.54 -22.57 4.04
CA ASP A 83 -5.50 -23.62 4.02
C ASP A 83 -4.70 -23.71 5.33
N GLY A 84 -4.66 -22.63 6.13
CA GLY A 84 -3.97 -22.58 7.43
C GLY A 84 -4.73 -23.21 8.61
N PHE A 85 -5.88 -23.86 8.37
CA PHE A 85 -6.70 -24.54 9.39
C PHE A 85 -6.54 -26.07 9.39
N GLN A 86 -5.42 -26.61 8.91
CA GLN A 86 -5.07 -28.04 9.00
C GLN A 86 -4.09 -28.33 10.14
#